data_AF-D5GW39-F1
#
_entry.id   AF-D5GW39-F1
#
_cell.length_a   1.000
_cell.length_b   1.000
_cell.length_c   1.000
_cell.angle_alpha   90.00
_cell.angle_beta   90.00
_cell.angle_gamma   90.00
#
_symmetry.space_group_name_H-M   'P 1'
#
loop_
_entity.id
_entity.type
_entity.pdbx_description
1 polymer ?
#
loop_
_entity_poly.entity_id
_entity_poly.type
_entity_poly.pdbx_seq_one_letter_code
_entity_poly.pdbx_strand_id
1 'polypeptide(L)'
;MEDELNHQFEALSLVTVLGPDVKAALLDYRGDLDLWKSCGYPVLDLDQTVTVDKLLYMYMDRSTADWCMWRRCLVCNSSNSAAKVTSLPPYLAGVTSAEAFEKLNSIVDGGAAPGSLEPACYNYFVAFLPGNCFEKTGELSVRTVDGECMPFDVFTRQHQPQDPSEKVFNMKKLYVLGKAYF
;
A
#
# COMPACT_ATOMS: atom_id res chain seq x y z
N MET A 1 6.43 -20.83 -24.71
CA MET A 1 5.18 -20.41 -25.38
C MET A 1 3.94 -20.74 -24.55
N GLU A 2 3.82 -21.95 -23.97
CA GLU A 2 2.72 -22.26 -23.01
C GLU A 2 2.88 -21.56 -21.64
N ASP A 3 4.10 -21.46 -21.11
CA ASP A 3 4.35 -20.79 -19.81
C ASP A 3 4.10 -19.27 -19.84
N GLU A 4 4.38 -18.62 -20.97
CA GLU A 4 4.16 -17.19 -21.22
C GLU A 4 2.66 -16.86 -21.28
N LEU A 5 1.87 -17.74 -21.90
CA LEU A 5 0.42 -17.58 -22.01
C LEU A 5 -0.26 -17.84 -20.65
N ASN A 6 0.23 -18.82 -19.89
CA ASN A 6 -0.28 -19.10 -18.53
C ASN A 6 0.05 -17.95 -17.55
N HIS A 7 1.24 -17.36 -17.61
CA HIS A 7 1.57 -16.21 -16.77
C HIS A 7 0.78 -14.95 -17.16
N GLN A 8 0.54 -14.71 -18.45
CA GLN A 8 -0.36 -13.64 -18.89
C GLN A 8 -1.80 -13.88 -18.43
N PHE A 9 -2.29 -15.12 -18.47
CA PHE A 9 -3.63 -15.47 -17.99
C PHE A 9 -3.77 -15.34 -16.48
N GLU A 10 -2.75 -15.70 -15.69
CA GLU A 10 -2.77 -15.52 -14.24
C GLU A 10 -2.68 -14.04 -13.84
N ALA A 11 -1.84 -13.24 -14.51
CA ALA A 11 -1.74 -11.80 -14.30
C ALA A 11 -3.03 -11.06 -14.73
N LEU A 12 -3.61 -11.44 -15.88
CA LEU A 12 -4.93 -10.95 -16.31
C LEU A 12 -6.00 -11.36 -15.29
N SER A 13 -5.99 -12.60 -14.83
CA SER A 13 -6.95 -13.14 -13.85
C SER A 13 -6.86 -12.40 -12.51
N LEU A 14 -5.67 -12.06 -12.02
CA LEU A 14 -5.47 -11.38 -10.74
C LEU A 14 -5.82 -9.88 -10.79
N VAL A 15 -5.47 -9.19 -11.88
CA VAL A 15 -5.94 -7.82 -12.14
C VAL A 15 -7.47 -7.79 -12.29
N THR A 16 -8.09 -8.82 -12.87
CA THR A 16 -9.55 -8.94 -12.94
C THR A 16 -10.23 -9.40 -11.65
N VAL A 17 -9.51 -9.93 -10.65
CA VAL A 17 -10.13 -10.39 -9.39
C VAL A 17 -9.98 -9.36 -8.28
N LEU A 18 -8.80 -8.76 -8.08
CA LEU A 18 -8.56 -7.83 -6.96
C LEU A 18 -8.53 -6.36 -7.38
N GLY A 19 -8.23 -6.07 -8.65
CA GLY A 19 -8.38 -4.74 -9.22
C GLY A 19 -9.82 -4.19 -9.09
N PRO A 20 -10.87 -5.00 -9.34
CA PRO A 20 -12.24 -4.60 -9.09
C PRO A 20 -12.57 -4.35 -7.62
N ASP A 21 -11.99 -5.10 -6.68
CA ASP A 21 -12.27 -4.91 -5.24
C ASP A 21 -11.66 -3.60 -4.72
N VAL A 22 -10.41 -3.30 -5.08
CA VAL A 22 -9.77 -2.01 -4.76
C VAL A 22 -10.50 -0.87 -5.46
N LYS A 23 -10.92 -1.07 -6.71
CA LYS A 23 -11.69 -0.07 -7.48
C LYS A 23 -13.10 0.13 -6.93
N ALA A 24 -13.77 -0.93 -6.49
CA ALA A 24 -15.09 -0.89 -5.86
C ALA A 24 -15.02 -0.17 -4.51
N ALA A 25 -14.05 -0.50 -3.67
CA ALA A 25 -13.82 0.21 -2.41
C ALA A 25 -13.52 1.70 -2.64
N LEU A 26 -12.79 2.03 -3.70
CA LEU A 26 -12.52 3.41 -4.10
C LEU A 26 -13.78 4.12 -4.64
N LEU A 27 -14.67 3.41 -5.34
CA LEU A 27 -15.96 3.93 -5.80
C LEU A 27 -16.94 4.14 -4.63
N ASP A 28 -17.03 3.19 -3.70
CA ASP A 28 -17.86 3.30 -2.48
C ASP A 28 -17.42 4.49 -1.63
N TYR A 29 -16.10 4.63 -1.42
CA TYR A 29 -15.54 5.78 -0.72
C TYR A 29 -15.84 7.11 -1.40
N ARG A 30 -15.81 7.18 -2.74
CA ARG A 30 -16.23 8.38 -3.48
C ARG A 30 -17.72 8.68 -3.26
N GLY A 31 -18.56 7.64 -3.27
CA GLY A 31 -19.99 7.77 -2.96
C GLY A 31 -20.22 8.35 -1.55
N ASP A 32 -19.51 7.85 -0.55
CA ASP A 32 -19.56 8.37 0.82
C ASP A 32 -19.08 9.82 0.90
N LEU A 33 -18.01 10.18 0.18
CA LEU A 33 -17.52 11.56 0.12
C LEU A 33 -18.55 12.52 -0.50
N ASP A 34 -19.19 12.13 -1.60
CA ASP A 34 -20.22 12.94 -2.25
C ASP A 34 -21.46 13.09 -1.36
N LEU A 35 -21.86 12.02 -0.65
CA LEU A 35 -22.90 12.07 0.37
C LEU A 35 -22.54 13.04 1.50
N TRP A 36 -21.33 12.97 2.05
CA TRP A 36 -20.90 13.85 3.13
C TRP A 36 -20.82 15.32 2.70
N LYS A 37 -20.36 15.59 1.46
CA LYS A 37 -20.42 16.93 0.85
C LYS A 37 -21.87 17.43 0.76
N SER A 38 -22.79 16.58 0.32
CA SER A 38 -24.22 16.92 0.22
C SER A 38 -24.86 17.23 1.58
N CYS A 39 -24.35 16.61 2.66
CA CYS A 39 -24.76 16.86 4.04
C CYS A 39 -24.03 18.04 4.71
N GLY A 40 -23.16 18.76 4.00
CA GLY A 40 -22.47 19.95 4.52
C GLY A 40 -21.31 19.66 5.48
N TYR A 41 -20.80 18.42 5.53
CA TYR A 41 -19.61 18.12 6.33
C TYR A 41 -18.35 18.72 5.68
N PRO A 42 -17.40 19.22 6.47
CA PRO A 42 -16.10 19.66 5.97
C PRO A 42 -15.30 18.44 5.53
N VAL A 43 -15.43 18.09 4.25
CA VAL A 43 -14.59 17.11 3.59
C VAL A 43 -13.30 17.85 3.21
N LEU A 44 -12.16 17.48 3.82
CA LEU A 44 -10.83 17.87 3.32
C LEU A 44 -10.84 17.62 1.82
N ASP A 45 -10.48 18.62 1.03
CA ASP A 45 -10.57 18.65 -0.44
C ASP A 45 -9.69 17.55 -1.05
N LEU A 46 -10.09 16.29 -0.90
CA LEU A 46 -9.56 15.18 -1.65
C LEU A 46 -10.17 15.35 -3.03
N ASP A 47 -9.30 15.79 -3.92
CA ASP A 47 -9.52 15.91 -5.33
C ASP A 47 -10.30 14.68 -5.84
N GLN A 48 -11.48 14.88 -6.43
CA GLN A 48 -12.32 13.81 -6.98
C GLN A 48 -11.60 13.02 -8.10
N THR A 49 -10.42 13.47 -8.54
CA THR A 49 -9.49 12.75 -9.40
C THR A 49 -8.67 11.67 -8.69
N VAL A 50 -8.98 11.28 -7.45
CA VAL A 50 -8.29 10.20 -6.74
C VAL A 50 -8.45 8.86 -7.46
N THR A 51 -7.43 8.42 -8.16
CA THR A 51 -7.38 7.17 -8.94
C THR A 51 -6.51 6.13 -8.24
N VAL A 52 -6.54 4.86 -8.70
CA VAL A 52 -5.79 3.75 -8.05
C VAL A 52 -4.28 4.02 -8.01
N ASP A 53 -3.76 4.77 -8.98
CA ASP A 53 -2.38 5.29 -9.06
C ASP A 53 -2.02 6.30 -7.97
N LYS A 54 -3.00 6.82 -7.22
CA LYS A 54 -2.78 7.71 -6.07
C LYS A 54 -2.84 6.99 -4.72
N LEU A 55 -3.10 5.68 -4.72
CA LEU A 55 -3.06 4.87 -3.50
C LEU A 55 -1.61 4.61 -3.09
N LEU A 56 -1.37 4.63 -1.79
CA LEU A 56 -0.14 4.14 -1.20
C LEU A 56 -0.40 2.82 -0.50
N TYR A 57 0.62 1.96 -0.54
CA TYR A 57 0.57 0.60 -0.04
C TYR A 57 1.60 0.44 1.07
N MET A 58 1.16 -0.15 2.19
CA MET A 58 2.06 -0.69 3.20
C MET A 58 1.92 -2.20 3.20
N TYR A 59 3.04 -2.90 2.99
CA TYR A 59 3.10 -4.36 2.97
C TYR A 59 3.47 -4.88 4.36
N MET A 60 2.81 -5.97 4.79
CA MET A 60 2.94 -6.54 6.13
C MET A 60 2.38 -7.98 6.17
N ASP A 61 2.51 -8.65 7.31
CA ASP A 61 1.86 -9.93 7.54
C ASP A 61 0.34 -9.77 7.71
N ARG A 62 -0.40 -10.86 7.53
CA ARG A 62 -1.87 -10.87 7.62
C ARG A 62 -2.39 -10.30 8.94
N SER A 63 -1.79 -10.71 10.06
CA SER A 63 -2.28 -10.38 11.40
C SER A 63 -2.16 -8.88 11.65
N THR A 64 -1.04 -8.30 11.23
CA THR A 64 -0.83 -6.85 11.32
C THR A 64 -1.77 -6.11 10.38
N ALA A 65 -2.00 -6.62 9.18
CA ALA A 65 -2.91 -6.00 8.20
C ALA A 65 -4.36 -6.00 8.70
N ASP A 66 -4.85 -7.14 9.23
CA ASP A 66 -6.16 -7.27 9.86
C ASP A 66 -6.31 -6.30 11.05
N TRP A 67 -5.26 -6.18 11.88
CA TRP A 67 -5.26 -5.26 13.02
C TRP A 67 -5.30 -3.79 12.59
N CYS A 68 -4.50 -3.41 11.58
CA CYS A 68 -4.51 -2.07 10.98
C CYS A 68 -5.88 -1.71 10.41
N MET A 69 -6.56 -2.64 9.74
CA MET A 69 -7.93 -2.46 9.25
C MET A 69 -8.92 -2.23 10.39
N TRP A 70 -8.89 -3.10 11.40
CA TRP A 70 -9.86 -3.03 12.51
C TRP A 70 -9.70 -1.75 13.33
N ARG A 71 -8.45 -1.31 13.56
CA ARG A 71 -8.13 -0.10 14.31
C ARG A 71 -8.08 1.17 13.47
N ARG A 72 -8.18 1.06 12.14
CA ARG A 72 -8.02 2.16 11.18
C ARG A 72 -6.72 2.93 11.42
N CYS A 73 -5.61 2.20 11.48
CA CYS A 73 -4.29 2.77 11.73
C CYS A 73 -3.21 2.14 10.84
N LEU A 74 -2.05 2.78 10.77
CA LEU A 74 -0.83 2.20 10.21
C LEU A 74 0.21 2.00 11.29
N VAL A 75 0.98 0.93 11.18
CA VAL A 75 2.10 0.62 12.06
C VAL A 75 3.38 1.31 11.60
N CYS A 76 4.32 1.50 12.51
CA CYS A 76 5.68 1.88 12.15
C CYS A 76 6.44 0.64 11.66
N ASN A 77 7.08 0.74 10.49
CA ASN A 77 7.89 -0.32 9.90
C ASN A 77 9.37 0.07 9.74
N SER A 78 9.76 1.26 10.17
CA SER A 78 11.16 1.72 10.14
C SER A 78 11.75 1.85 11.55
N SER A 79 13.06 1.62 11.65
CA SER A 79 13.85 1.70 12.88
C SER A 79 13.75 3.04 13.62
N ASN A 80 13.43 4.12 12.91
CA ASN A 80 13.20 5.46 13.48
C ASN A 80 11.75 5.71 13.94
N SER A 81 10.95 4.65 14.15
CA SER A 81 9.52 4.74 14.45
C SER A 81 8.73 5.49 13.36
N ALA A 82 9.13 5.32 12.10
CA ALA A 82 8.42 5.90 10.97
C ALA A 82 7.57 4.85 10.25
N ALA A 83 6.53 5.31 9.56
CA ALA A 83 5.79 4.52 8.59
C ALA A 83 6.28 4.84 7.18
N LYS A 84 6.86 3.85 6.52
CA LYS A 84 7.29 3.91 5.13
C LYS A 84 6.36 3.11 4.25
N VAL A 85 5.91 3.75 3.18
CA VAL A 85 4.91 3.22 2.24
C VAL A 85 5.34 3.52 0.82
N THR A 86 4.75 2.82 -0.15
CA THR A 86 5.16 2.95 -1.55
C THR A 86 3.96 3.05 -2.48
N SER A 87 4.19 3.61 -3.66
CA SER A 87 3.27 3.56 -4.80
C SER A 87 3.33 2.25 -5.59
N LEU A 88 4.26 1.33 -5.27
CA LEU A 88 4.35 -0.01 -5.88
C LEU A 88 3.03 -0.76 -5.65
N PRO A 89 2.26 -1.08 -6.71
CA PRO A 89 1.01 -1.81 -6.56
C PRO A 89 1.26 -3.29 -6.25
N PRO A 90 0.37 -3.94 -5.49
CA PRO A 90 0.53 -5.33 -5.04
C PRO A 90 0.23 -6.38 -6.11
N TYR A 91 0.04 -5.96 -7.37
CA TYR A 91 -0.36 -6.79 -8.52
C TYR A 91 0.48 -6.46 -9.76
N LEU A 92 1.72 -6.02 -9.56
CA LEU A 92 2.58 -5.60 -10.66
C LEU A 92 3.00 -6.83 -11.47
N ALA A 93 2.47 -6.95 -12.68
CA ALA A 93 2.74 -8.09 -13.55
C ALA A 93 4.23 -8.21 -13.88
N GLY A 94 4.71 -9.45 -13.95
CA GLY A 94 6.08 -9.74 -14.33
C GLY A 94 7.12 -9.40 -13.26
N VAL A 95 6.74 -9.15 -12.01
CA VAL A 95 7.70 -8.93 -10.91
C VAL A 95 7.68 -10.14 -9.99
N THR A 96 8.83 -10.76 -9.74
CA THR A 96 8.87 -11.92 -8.83
C THR A 96 8.70 -11.50 -7.36
N SER A 97 8.09 -12.38 -6.57
CA SER A 97 8.03 -12.23 -5.10
C SER A 97 9.41 -11.97 -4.44
N ALA A 98 10.49 -12.52 -4.98
CA ALA A 98 11.84 -12.30 -4.45
C ALA A 98 12.35 -10.88 -4.70
N GLU A 99 12.13 -10.35 -5.90
CA GLU A 99 12.45 -8.96 -6.25
C GLU A 99 11.61 -7.99 -5.40
N ALA A 100 10.30 -8.20 -5.34
CA ALA A 100 9.41 -7.38 -4.52
C ALA A 100 9.83 -7.40 -3.04
N PHE A 101 10.17 -8.57 -2.50
CA PHE A 101 10.69 -8.71 -1.14
C PHE A 101 11.96 -7.89 -0.93
N GLU A 102 12.95 -8.02 -1.81
CA GLU A 102 14.22 -7.29 -1.70
C GLU A 102 13.99 -5.78 -1.69
N LYS A 103 13.15 -5.26 -2.60
CA LYS A 103 12.86 -3.83 -2.70
C LYS A 103 12.03 -3.32 -1.52
N LEU A 104 11.00 -4.04 -1.09
CA LEU A 104 10.22 -3.65 0.08
C LEU A 104 11.06 -3.68 1.36
N ASN A 105 11.99 -4.64 1.47
CA ASN A 105 12.88 -4.72 2.61
C ASN A 105 13.95 -3.62 2.61
N SER A 106 14.32 -3.08 1.44
CA SER A 106 15.32 -2.01 1.35
C SER A 106 14.82 -0.67 1.90
N ILE A 107 13.51 -0.42 1.87
CA ILE A 107 12.96 0.86 2.34
C ILE A 107 12.81 0.93 3.84
N VAL A 108 12.64 -0.19 4.54
CA VAL A 108 12.35 -0.20 5.99
C VAL A 108 13.57 0.08 6.89
N ASP A 109 14.74 0.40 6.33
CA ASP A 109 15.98 0.81 7.04
C ASP A 109 16.37 -0.14 8.20
N GLY A 110 16.24 -1.45 7.98
CA GLY A 110 16.52 -2.47 9.00
C GLY A 110 15.50 -2.53 10.15
N GLY A 111 14.41 -1.76 10.07
CA GLY A 111 13.19 -2.03 10.82
C GLY A 111 12.65 -3.40 10.40
N ALA A 112 12.16 -4.19 11.37
CA ALA A 112 11.41 -5.38 11.00
C ALA A 112 10.16 -4.92 10.24
N ALA A 113 9.84 -5.60 9.13
CA ALA A 113 8.47 -5.62 8.65
C ALA A 113 7.54 -5.87 9.85
N PRO A 114 6.40 -5.19 9.94
CA PRO A 114 5.41 -5.54 10.95
C PRO A 114 5.01 -7.00 10.75
N GLY A 115 5.51 -7.86 11.65
CA GLY A 115 5.53 -9.32 11.50
C GLY A 115 6.81 -9.84 10.82
N SER A 116 7.56 -10.70 11.53
CA SER A 116 8.67 -11.62 11.18
C SER A 116 9.74 -11.20 10.12
N LEU A 117 10.93 -11.79 10.18
CA LEU A 117 12.05 -11.54 9.24
C LEU A 117 11.97 -12.39 7.95
N GLU A 118 10.82 -13.00 7.67
CA GLU A 118 10.66 -13.96 6.58
C GLU A 118 10.05 -13.32 5.32
N PRO A 119 10.33 -13.88 4.12
CA PRO A 119 9.68 -13.48 2.87
C PRO A 119 8.16 -13.40 2.92
N ALA A 120 7.54 -14.21 3.79
CA ALA A 120 6.09 -14.26 3.95
C ALA A 120 5.46 -12.99 4.57
N CYS A 121 6.28 -12.05 5.05
CA CYS A 121 5.84 -10.86 5.78
C CYS A 121 5.40 -9.70 4.90
N TYR A 122 5.45 -9.83 3.58
CA TYR A 122 4.93 -8.82 2.65
C TYR A 122 3.80 -9.37 1.76
N ASN A 123 3.22 -10.51 2.16
CA ASN A 123 2.14 -11.16 1.42
C ASN A 123 0.78 -10.45 1.56
N TYR A 124 0.63 -9.53 2.50
CA TYR A 124 -0.57 -8.73 2.66
C TYR A 124 -0.22 -7.25 2.58
N PHE A 125 -1.20 -6.44 2.21
CA PHE A 125 -1.05 -5.01 2.17
C PHE A 125 -2.27 -4.32 2.72
N VAL A 126 -2.05 -3.10 3.20
CA VAL A 126 -3.11 -2.11 3.36
C VAL A 126 -2.90 -1.00 2.32
N ALA A 127 -3.94 -0.72 1.55
CA ALA A 127 -3.99 0.39 0.61
C ALA A 127 -4.79 1.53 1.23
N PHE A 128 -4.29 2.74 1.09
CA PHE A 128 -4.94 3.92 1.62
C PHE A 128 -4.61 5.17 0.80
N LEU A 129 -5.42 6.20 1.01
CA LEU A 129 -5.18 7.50 0.42
C LEU A 129 -4.26 8.33 1.31
N PRO A 130 -3.11 8.80 0.79
CA PRO A 130 -2.25 9.66 1.57
C PRO A 130 -3.00 10.93 1.99
N GLY A 131 -2.84 11.32 3.25
CA GLY A 131 -3.06 12.70 3.68
C GLY A 131 -1.79 13.53 3.46
N ASN A 132 -1.82 14.80 3.84
CA ASN A 132 -0.67 15.71 3.80
C ASN A 132 0.42 15.36 4.84
N CYS A 133 0.34 14.18 5.46
CA CYS A 133 1.23 13.71 6.52
C CYS A 133 2.31 12.74 6.02
N PHE A 134 2.36 12.49 4.70
CA PHE A 134 3.38 11.69 4.05
C PHE A 134 4.23 12.57 3.14
N GLU A 135 5.54 12.46 3.30
CA GLU A 135 6.52 13.15 2.46
C GLU A 135 7.22 12.15 1.57
N LYS A 136 7.43 12.49 0.29
CA LYS A 136 8.23 11.67 -0.62
C LYS A 136 9.68 11.72 -0.15
N THR A 137 10.25 10.56 0.15
CA THR A 137 11.61 10.43 0.68
C THR A 137 12.55 9.63 -0.22
N GLY A 138 12.02 8.95 -1.24
CA GLY A 138 12.84 8.15 -2.14
C GLY A 138 12.03 7.47 -3.24
N GLU A 139 12.68 6.51 -3.89
CA GLU A 139 12.14 5.72 -4.99
C GLU A 139 12.70 4.29 -4.94
N LEU A 140 11.86 3.32 -5.28
CA LEU A 140 12.20 1.93 -5.53
C LEU A 140 12.34 1.72 -7.04
N SER A 141 13.42 1.07 -7.46
CA SER A 141 13.52 0.53 -8.81
C SER A 141 13.25 -0.96 -8.75
N VAL A 142 12.15 -1.41 -9.34
CA VAL A 142 11.70 -2.81 -9.33
C VAL A 142 11.92 -3.40 -10.71
N ARG A 143 12.60 -4.55 -10.77
CA ARG A 143 12.91 -5.25 -12.02
C ARG A 143 11.82 -6.27 -12.38
N THR A 144 11.37 -6.25 -13.62
CA THR A 144 10.49 -7.29 -14.18
C THR A 144 11.30 -8.49 -14.69
N VAL A 145 10.64 -9.62 -14.92
CA VAL A 145 11.20 -10.84 -15.50
C VAL A 145 11.80 -10.61 -16.89
N ASP A 146 11.28 -9.61 -17.62
CA ASP A 146 11.79 -9.19 -18.93
C ASP A 146 13.04 -8.30 -18.83
N GLY A 147 13.47 -7.98 -17.60
CA GLY A 147 14.65 -7.18 -17.31
C GLY A 147 14.40 -5.67 -17.33
N GLU A 148 13.16 -5.22 -17.51
CA GLU A 148 12.80 -3.80 -17.42
C GLU A 148 12.79 -3.35 -15.96
N CYS A 149 13.22 -2.12 -15.70
CA CYS A 149 13.20 -1.53 -14.36
C CYS A 149 12.16 -0.42 -14.30
N MET A 150 11.22 -0.52 -13.36
CA MET A 150 10.16 0.46 -13.16
C MET A 150 10.35 1.23 -11.83
N PRO A 151 10.24 2.56 -11.84
CA PRO A 151 10.35 3.38 -10.63
C PRO A 151 9.04 3.45 -9.85
N PHE A 152 9.12 3.42 -8.52
CA PHE A 152 7.99 3.59 -7.61
C PHE A 152 8.37 4.47 -6.41
N ASP A 153 7.61 5.52 -6.20
CA ASP A 153 7.84 6.46 -5.10
C ASP A 153 7.71 5.81 -3.72
N VAL A 154 8.56 6.24 -2.79
CA VAL A 154 8.55 5.89 -1.38
C VAL A 154 8.23 7.13 -0.56
N PHE A 155 7.28 6.99 0.35
CA PHE A 155 6.84 8.06 1.23
C PHE A 155 7.03 7.67 2.68
N THR A 156 7.34 8.66 3.51
CA THR A 156 7.55 8.48 4.94
C THR A 156 6.60 9.37 5.73
N ARG A 157 6.00 8.81 6.78
CA ARG A 157 5.34 9.56 7.86
C ARG A 157 6.14 9.36 9.14
N GLN A 158 6.64 10.46 9.69
CA GLN A 158 7.35 10.49 10.98
C GLN A 158 6.36 10.70 12.12
N HIS A 159 6.70 10.25 13.33
CA HIS A 159 6.00 10.71 14.53
C HIS A 159 6.21 12.21 14.71
N GLN A 160 5.12 12.93 14.95
CA GLN A 160 5.24 14.31 15.40
C GLN A 160 5.71 14.31 16.86
N PRO A 161 6.58 15.24 17.28
CA PRO A 161 7.13 15.29 18.64
C PRO A 161 6.09 15.35 19.77
N GLN A 162 4.85 15.68 19.42
CA GLN A 162 3.72 15.84 20.34
C GLN A 162 3.00 14.51 20.64
N ASP A 163 3.34 13.42 19.95
CA ASP A 163 2.68 12.11 20.06
C ASP A 163 3.68 10.96 20.30
N PRO A 164 4.47 10.99 21.41
CA PRO A 164 5.55 10.03 21.66
C PRO A 164 5.07 8.64 22.13
N SER A 165 3.77 8.43 22.38
CA SER A 165 3.24 7.22 23.01
C SER A 165 2.50 6.27 22.07
N GLU A 166 2.00 6.73 20.92
CA GLU A 166 1.31 5.85 19.97
C GLU A 166 2.36 5.22 19.03
N LYS A 167 2.50 3.90 19.00
CA LYS A 167 3.38 3.20 18.03
C LYS A 167 2.76 3.09 16.63
N VAL A 168 1.69 3.83 16.39
CA VAL A 168 0.82 3.70 15.25
C VAL A 168 0.28 5.06 14.83
N PHE A 169 -0.04 5.17 13.56
CA PHE A 169 -0.60 6.35 12.96
C PHE A 169 -2.09 6.15 12.76
N ASN A 170 -2.90 6.87 13.53
CA ASN A 170 -4.34 6.95 13.29
C ASN A 170 -4.62 7.55 11.92
N MET A 171 -5.55 6.91 11.19
CA MET A 171 -5.83 7.26 9.81
C MET A 171 -7.33 7.27 9.54
N LYS A 172 -7.81 8.40 9.04
CA LYS A 172 -9.24 8.68 8.91
C LYS A 172 -9.82 8.37 7.51
N LYS A 173 -9.02 7.89 6.57
CA LYS A 173 -9.39 7.75 5.14
C LYS A 173 -9.53 6.29 4.71
N LEU A 174 -9.87 6.03 3.44
CA LEU A 174 -10.01 4.70 2.84
C LEU A 174 -8.89 3.73 3.27
N TYR A 175 -9.28 2.55 3.75
CA TYR A 175 -8.41 1.41 4.09
C TYR A 175 -8.93 0.19 3.35
N VAL A 176 -8.09 -0.42 2.52
CA VAL A 176 -8.39 -1.71 1.88
C VAL A 176 -7.30 -2.69 2.28
N LEU A 177 -7.71 -3.88 2.69
CA LEU A 177 -6.82 -5.00 2.94
C LEU A 177 -6.89 -5.95 1.75
N GLY A 178 -5.73 -6.41 1.30
CA GLY A 178 -5.66 -7.47 0.31
C GLY A 178 -4.41 -8.33 0.50
N LYS A 179 -4.40 -9.46 -0.21
CA LYS A 179 -3.21 -10.26 -0.40
C LYS A 179 -2.44 -9.73 -1.60
N ALA A 180 -1.12 -9.62 -1.49
CA ALA A 180 -0.22 -9.22 -2.55
C ALA A 180 0.16 -10.41 -3.45
N TYR A 181 0.36 -10.13 -4.73
CA TYR A 181 0.70 -11.10 -5.76
C TYR A 181 1.77 -10.50 -6.68
N PHE A 182 2.98 -11.05 -6.55
CA PHE A 182 4.17 -10.76 -7.35
C PHE A 182 4.69 -12.06 -7.95
#